data_AF-A0A349B2F3-F1
#
_entry.id   AF-A0A349B2F3-F1
#
_cell.length_a   1.000
_cell.length_b   1.000
_cell.length_c   1.000
_cell.angle_alpha   90.00
_cell.angle_beta   90.00
_cell.angle_gamma   90.00
#
_symmetry.space_group_name_H-M   'P 1'
#
loop_
_entity.id
_entity.type
_entity.pdbx_description
1 polymer ?
#
loop_
_entity_poly.entity_id
_entity_poly.type
_entity_poly.pdbx_seq_one_letter_code
_entity_poly.pdbx_strand_id
1 'polypeptide(L)' 'MSEAAEAAHAKFQTLIGQESEPGEWIQVTQEMINQFADVTMDHQFIHVDPEAAKNTPFGGTIAHGFLTLS' A
#
# COMPACT_ATOMS: atom_id res chain seq x y z
N MET A 1 -21.58 12.98 -18.75
CA MET A 1 -21.02 12.88 -17.38
C MET A 1 -22.08 13.42 -16.42
N SER A 2 -22.10 13.02 -15.15
CA SER A 2 -23.03 13.66 -14.20
C SER A 2 -22.54 15.08 -13.89
N GLU A 3 -23.46 15.98 -13.50
CA GLU A 3 -23.13 17.35 -13.08
C GLU A 3 -22.09 17.34 -11.94
N ALA A 4 -22.21 16.37 -11.02
CA ALA A 4 -21.24 16.15 -9.94
C ALA A 4 -19.83 15.81 -10.48
N ALA A 5 -19.73 15.00 -11.53
CA ALA A 5 -18.44 14.64 -12.12
C ALA A 5 -17.80 15.82 -12.85
N GLU A 6 -18.61 16.68 -13.50
CA GLU A 6 -18.12 17.90 -14.16
C GLU A 6 -17.62 18.93 -13.14
N ALA A 7 -18.35 19.14 -12.04
CA ALA A 7 -17.93 20.01 -10.96
C ALA A 7 -16.65 19.51 -10.27
N ALA A 8 -16.52 18.20 -10.02
CA ALA A 8 -15.32 17.60 -9.45
C ALA A 8 -14.11 17.75 -10.39
N HIS A 9 -14.29 17.51 -11.69
CA HIS A 9 -13.22 17.67 -12.68
C HIS A 9 -12.73 19.13 -12.73
N ALA A 10 -13.64 20.11 -12.80
CA ALA A 10 -13.27 21.52 -12.80
C ALA A 10 -12.48 21.91 -11.54
N LYS A 11 -12.86 21.38 -10.37
CA LYS A 11 -12.11 21.59 -9.12
C LYS A 11 -10.71 20.97 -9.15
N PHE A 12 -10.56 19.73 -9.65
CA PHE A 12 -9.24 19.09 -9.68
C PHE A 12 -8.28 19.74 -10.68
N GLN A 13 -8.78 20.29 -11.79
CA GLN A 13 -7.96 21.05 -12.74
C GLN A 13 -7.25 22.24 -12.08
N THR A 14 -7.86 22.90 -11.09
CA THR A 14 -7.22 24.03 -10.40
C THR A 14 -6.07 23.62 -9.48
N LEU A 15 -5.91 22.33 -9.19
CA LEU A 15 -4.90 21.79 -8.29
C LEU A 15 -3.66 21.25 -9.00
N ILE A 16 -3.63 21.25 -10.34
CA ILE A 16 -2.48 20.76 -11.12
C ILE A 16 -1.23 21.57 -10.78
N GLY A 17 -0.14 20.86 -10.47
CA GLY A 17 1.14 21.47 -10.09
C GLY A 17 1.22 21.95 -8.64
N GLN A 18 0.17 21.78 -7.85
CA GLN A 18 0.21 22.00 -6.40
C GLN A 18 0.64 20.72 -5.69
N GLU A 19 1.53 20.85 -4.72
CA GLU A 19 1.92 19.74 -3.85
C GLU A 19 0.80 19.43 -2.86
N SER A 20 0.56 18.15 -2.60
CA SER A 20 -0.39 17.70 -1.58
C SER A 20 0.39 17.23 -0.37
N GLU A 21 -0.14 17.52 0.82
CA GLU A 21 0.42 17.00 2.06
C GLU A 21 0.32 15.46 2.10
N PRO A 22 1.32 14.77 2.66
CA PRO A 22 1.24 13.34 2.90
C PRO A 22 0.02 12.98 3.77
N GLY A 23 -0.51 11.77 3.57
CA GLY A 23 -1.52 11.20 4.45
C GLY A 23 -0.99 10.94 5.86
N GLU A 24 -1.89 10.56 6.76
CA GLU A 24 -1.52 10.15 8.11
C GLU A 24 -0.61 8.92 8.09
N TRP A 25 0.30 8.82 9.07
CA TRP A 25 1.12 7.64 9.25
C TRP A 25 0.25 6.43 9.61
N ILE A 26 0.49 5.31 8.94
CA ILE A 26 -0.19 4.05 9.20
C ILE A 26 0.85 3.02 9.63
N GLN A 27 0.54 2.28 10.71
CA GLN A 27 1.35 1.15 11.12
C GLN A 27 1.02 -0.07 10.26
N VAL A 28 1.99 -0.55 9.49
CA VAL A 28 1.87 -1.82 8.76
C VAL A 28 2.13 -2.98 9.72
N THR A 29 1.12 -3.81 9.94
CA THR A 29 1.21 -4.98 10.84
C THR A 29 1.43 -6.27 10.06
N GLN A 30 1.97 -7.30 10.71
CA GLN A 30 2.10 -8.64 10.11
C GLN A 30 0.74 -9.20 9.66
N GLU A 31 -0.34 -8.88 10.38
CA GLU A 31 -1.70 -9.29 10.01
C GLU A 31 -2.13 -8.69 8.67
N MET A 32 -1.86 -7.40 8.45
CA MET A 32 -2.12 -6.76 7.15
C MET A 32 -1.31 -7.40 6.02
N ILE A 33 -0.03 -7.71 6.29
CA ILE A 33 0.85 -8.38 5.32
C ILE A 33 0.29 -9.76 4.97
N ASN A 34 -0.14 -10.55 5.97
CA ASN A 34 -0.72 -11.87 5.76
C ASN A 34 -2.04 -11.80 4.97
N GLN A 35 -2.94 -10.88 5.32
CA GLN A 35 -4.19 -10.69 4.59
C GLN A 35 -3.95 -10.28 3.12
N PHE A 36 -2.94 -9.46 2.87
CA PHE A 36 -2.55 -9.11 1.51
C PHE A 36 -2.04 -10.33 0.73
N ALA A 37 -1.23 -11.18 1.37
CA ALA A 37 -0.81 -12.46 0.79
C ALA A 37 -2.02 -13.33 0.41
N ASP A 38 -3.04 -13.42 1.27
CA ASP A 38 -4.24 -14.22 1.00
C ASP A 38 -5.05 -13.70 -0.19
N VAL A 39 -5.21 -12.37 -0.33
CA VAL A 39 -5.97 -11.77 -1.43
C VAL A 39 -5.21 -11.82 -2.76
N THR A 40 -3.89 -11.67 -2.72
CA THR A 40 -3.06 -11.62 -3.93
C THR A 40 -2.46 -12.97 -4.33
N MET A 41 -2.58 -13.97 -3.47
CA MET A 41 -1.94 -15.29 -3.57
C MET A 41 -0.39 -15.22 -3.60
N ASP A 42 0.19 -14.12 -3.10
CA ASP A 42 1.63 -13.98 -2.92
C ASP A 42 2.04 -14.33 -1.49
N HIS A 43 2.24 -15.61 -1.26
CA HIS A 43 2.73 -16.17 0.00
C HIS A 43 4.25 -16.39 -0.02
N GLN A 44 5.02 -15.57 -0.74
CA GLN A 44 6.48 -15.67 -0.68
C GLN A 44 6.97 -15.55 0.77
N PHE A 45 7.87 -16.46 1.18
CA PHE A 45 8.24 -16.62 2.60
C PHE A 45 8.77 -15.33 3.26
N ILE A 46 9.36 -14.41 2.49
CA ILE A 46 9.85 -13.12 3.00
C ILE A 46 8.72 -12.23 3.55
N HIS A 47 7.47 -12.53 3.23
CA HIS A 47 6.30 -11.79 3.72
C HIS A 47 5.63 -12.48 4.90
N VAL A 48 5.54 -13.82 4.88
CA VAL A 48 4.61 -14.58 5.76
C VAL A 48 5.29 -15.53 6.74
N ASP A 49 6.59 -15.83 6.59
CA ASP A 49 7.32 -16.76 7.47
C ASP A 49 8.45 -16.02 8.21
N PRO A 50 8.24 -15.63 9.49
CA PRO A 50 9.26 -14.97 10.28
C PRO A 50 10.54 -15.77 10.48
N GLU A 51 10.48 -17.09 10.58
CA GLU A 51 11.67 -17.90 10.83
C GLU A 51 12.51 -18.04 9.56
N ALA A 52 11.87 -18.25 8.41
CA ALA A 52 12.58 -18.26 7.13
C ALA A 52 13.12 -16.86 6.79
N ALA A 53 12.31 -15.81 7.00
CA ALA A 53 12.67 -14.43 6.66
C ALA A 53 13.85 -13.88 7.47
N LYS A 54 14.05 -14.32 8.73
CA LYS A 54 15.23 -13.99 9.54
C LYS A 54 16.57 -14.32 8.85
N ASN A 55 16.58 -15.34 7.99
CA ASN A 55 17.79 -15.78 7.29
C ASN A 55 18.05 -15.00 5.98
N THR A 56 17.24 -13.97 5.70
CA THR A 56 17.41 -13.09 4.55
C THR A 56 18.15 -11.81 4.95
N PRO A 57 18.63 -11.01 3.98
CA PRO A 57 19.22 -9.69 4.27
C PRO A 57 18.30 -8.71 5.02
N PHE A 58 16.98 -8.99 5.06
CA PHE A 58 16.01 -8.14 5.75
C PHE A 58 15.94 -8.41 7.26
N GLY A 59 16.41 -9.58 7.73
CA GLY A 59 16.43 -9.93 9.16
C GLY A 59 15.05 -10.22 9.77
N GLY A 60 13.99 -10.23 8.97
CA GLY A 60 12.60 -10.47 9.37
C GLY A 60 11.66 -10.37 8.17
N THR A 61 10.36 -10.53 8.41
CA THR A 61 9.34 -10.34 7.38
C THR A 61 9.27 -8.89 6.92
N ILE A 62 8.96 -8.69 5.64
CA ILE A 62 8.74 -7.38 5.04
C ILE A 62 7.38 -7.33 4.36
N ALA A 63 6.81 -6.14 4.23
CA ALA A 63 5.57 -5.94 3.49
C ALA A 63 5.76 -6.23 1.99
N HIS A 64 4.69 -6.65 1.32
CA HIS A 64 4.64 -6.72 -0.14
C HIS A 64 4.83 -5.32 -0.73
N GLY A 65 5.60 -5.19 -1.81
CA GLY A 65 5.72 -3.90 -2.50
C GLY A 65 4.36 -3.39 -3.01
N PHE A 66 3.49 -4.29 -3.46
CA PHE A 66 2.14 -3.94 -3.89
C PHE A 66 1.21 -3.51 -2.74
N LEU A 67 1.44 -3.95 -1.50
CA LEU A 67 0.71 -3.45 -0.33
C LEU A 67 1.02 -1.98 -0.05
N THR A 68 2.25 -1.52 -0.34
CA THR A 68 2.61 -0.11 -0.18
C THR A 68 2.09 0.80 -1.31
N LEU A 69 1.67 0.22 -2.43
CA LEU A 69 1.15 0.96 -3.58
C LEU A 69 -0.39 1.06 -3.57
N SER A 70 -1.07 0.09 -2.94
CA SER A 70 -2.52 -0.11 -3.00
C SER A 70 -3.34 0.94 -2.27
#